data_AF-A0A357Y9A6-F1
#
_entry.id   AF-A0A357Y9A6-F1
#
_cell.length_a   1.000
_cell.length_b   1.000
_cell.length_c   1.000
_cell.angle_alpha   90.00
_cell.angle_beta   90.00
_cell.angle_gamma   90.00
#
_symmetry.space_group_name_H-M   'P 1'
#
loop_
_entity.id
_entity.type
_entity.pdbx_description
1 polymer ?
#
loop_
_entity_poly.entity_id
_entity_poly.type
_entity_poly.pdbx_seq_one_letter_code
_entity_poly.pdbx_strand_id
1 'polypeptide(L)'
;MVVYAKTIEEVIGVVSSQILRPIVLLLFALAAVLFFWGVVEFMLNRDNEEERGKGKRHMVWGLVGLLIMFAVNGILWLLANFVSSI
;
A
#
# COMPACT_ATOMS: atom_id res chain seq x y z
N MET A 1 -25.44 31.06 17.84
CA MET A 1 -24.46 30.44 16.92
C MET A 1 -23.60 29.52 17.78
N VAL A 2 -23.92 28.22 17.82
CA VAL A 2 -23.15 27.26 18.62
C VAL A 2 -21.89 26.94 17.83
N VAL A 3 -20.74 27.30 18.40
CA VAL A 3 -19.41 27.03 17.84
C VAL A 3 -19.23 25.52 17.79
N TYR A 4 -19.22 24.97 16.58
CA TYR A 4 -18.91 23.58 16.25
C TYR A 4 -17.41 23.35 16.53
N ALA A 5 -17.03 23.12 17.79
CA ALA A 5 -15.72 22.60 18.09
C ALA A 5 -15.68 21.17 17.53
N LYS A 6 -14.92 20.97 16.44
CA LYS A 6 -14.67 19.65 15.87
C LYS A 6 -14.24 18.71 16.99
N THR A 7 -15.02 17.68 17.29
CA THR A 7 -14.65 16.71 18.33
C THR A 7 -13.38 15.98 17.90
N ILE A 8 -12.61 15.46 18.85
CA ILE A 8 -11.36 14.72 18.56
C ILE A 8 -11.65 13.56 17.58
N GLU A 9 -12.80 12.91 17.72
CA GLU A 9 -13.28 11.86 16.82
C GLU A 9 -13.47 12.35 15.38
N GLU A 10 -14.01 13.57 15.21
CA GLU A 10 -14.27 14.17 13.91
C GLU A 10 -12.96 14.62 13.23
N VAL A 11 -11.95 15.05 14.00
CA VAL A 11 -10.59 15.31 13.49
C VAL A 11 -9.92 14.01 13.04
N ILE A 12 -9.98 12.97 13.87
CA ILE A 12 -9.40 11.65 13.55
C ILE A 12 -10.07 11.04 12.32
N GLY A 13 -11.40 11.13 12.22
CA GLY A 13 -12.17 10.63 11.08
C GLY A 13 -11.81 11.33 9.77
N VAL A 14 -11.60 12.65 9.79
CA VAL A 14 -11.20 13.41 8.59
C VAL A 14 -9.77 13.08 8.18
N VAL A 15 -8.82 13.01 9.12
CA VAL A 15 -7.43 12.65 8.79
C VAL A 15 -7.35 11.23 8.21
N SER A 16 -8.03 10.28 8.83
CA SER A 16 -8.03 8.90 8.34
C SER A 16 -8.65 8.77 6.95
N SER A 17 -9.82 9.38 6.73
CA SER A 17 -10.54 9.24 5.45
C SER A 17 -9.94 10.04 4.31
N GLN A 18 -9.44 11.25 4.57
CA GLN A 18 -8.99 12.18 3.52
C GLN A 18 -7.49 12.12 3.27
N ILE A 19 -6.68 11.62 4.22
CA ILE A 19 -5.22 11.58 4.09
C ILE A 19 -4.73 10.14 3.98
N LEU A 20 -5.09 9.27 4.93
CA LEU A 20 -4.55 7.90 4.94
C LEU A 20 -5.04 7.08 3.74
N ARG A 21 -6.34 7.13 3.40
CA ARG A 21 -6.89 6.36 2.27
C ARG A 21 -6.23 6.73 0.92
N PRO A 22 -6.11 8.00 0.52
CA PRO A 22 -5.42 8.36 -0.72
C PRO A 22 -3.94 7.99 -0.71
N ILE A 23 -3.25 8.16 0.42
CA ILE A 23 -1.83 7.79 0.54
C ILE A 23 -1.64 6.28 0.35
N VAL A 24 -2.46 5.45 0.99
CA VAL A 24 -2.39 3.99 0.84
C VAL A 24 -2.62 3.60 -0.62
N LEU A 25 -3.61 4.19 -1.29
CA LEU A 25 -3.88 3.94 -2.71
C LEU A 25 -2.70 4.36 -3.60
N LEU A 26 -2.08 5.51 -3.31
CA LEU A 26 -0.91 5.99 -4.03
C LEU A 26 0.30 5.08 -3.83
N LEU A 27 0.56 4.63 -2.59
CA LEU A 27 1.64 3.69 -2.28
C LEU A 27 1.42 2.33 -2.95
N PHE A 28 0.17 1.84 -2.99
CA PHE A 28 -0.18 0.63 -3.73
C PHE A 28 0.13 0.77 -5.22
N ALA A 29 -0.27 1.89 -5.84
CA ALA A 29 0.04 2.17 -7.25
C ALA A 29 1.55 2.22 -7.50
N LEU A 30 2.31 2.91 -6.64
CA LEU A 30 3.78 2.95 -6.75
C LEU A 30 4.42 1.56 -6.61
N ALA A 31 3.97 0.75 -5.65
CA ALA A 31 4.48 -0.62 -5.47
C ALA A 31 4.19 -1.49 -6.70
N ALA A 32 2.99 -1.38 -7.28
CA ALA A 32 2.63 -2.05 -8.52
C ALA A 32 3.51 -1.59 -9.70
N VAL A 33 3.74 -0.28 -9.85
CA VAL A 33 4.62 0.25 -10.90
C VAL A 33 6.04 -0.29 -10.74
N LEU A 34 6.62 -0.26 -9.53
CA LEU A 34 7.96 -0.80 -9.26
C LEU A 34 8.04 -2.30 -9.55
N PHE A 35 6.99 -3.06 -9.21
CA PHE A 35 6.90 -4.48 -9.53
C PHE A 35 6.94 -4.72 -11.05
N PHE A 36 6.05 -4.06 -11.81
CA PHE A 36 5.99 -4.23 -13.27
C PHE A 36 7.26 -3.70 -13.95
N TRP A 37 7.84 -2.61 -13.46
CA TRP A 37 9.12 -2.11 -13.94
C TRP A 37 10.22 -3.16 -13.79
N GLY A 38 10.31 -3.78 -12.61
CA GLY A 38 11.24 -4.87 -12.37
C GLY A 38 11.02 -6.09 -13.29
N VAL A 39 9.76 -6.42 -13.61
CA VAL A 39 9.43 -7.49 -14.56
C VAL A 39 9.97 -7.14 -15.95
N VAL A 40 9.69 -5.93 -16.43
CA VAL A 40 10.17 -5.47 -17.75
C VAL A 40 11.70 -5.48 -17.81
N GLU A 41 12.37 -4.93 -16.80
CA GLU A 41 13.83 -4.88 -16.72
C GLU A 41 14.45 -6.29 -16.65
N PHE A 42 13.84 -7.20 -15.89
CA PHE A 42 14.28 -8.59 -15.83
C PHE A 42 14.10 -9.34 -17.16
N MET A 43 13.05 -9.02 -17.91
CA MET A 43 12.76 -9.63 -19.22
C MET A 43 13.62 -9.09 -20.35
N LEU A 44 13.97 -7.81 -20.34
CA LEU A 44 14.75 -7.17 -21.40
C LEU A 44 16.25 -7.47 -21.27
N ASN A 45 16.78 -7.52 -20.05
CA ASN A 45 18.22 -7.60 -19.83
C ASN A 45 18.76 -9.05 -19.76
N ARG A 46 18.24 -9.98 -20.56
CA ARG A 46 18.51 -11.43 -20.40
C ARG A 46 19.98 -11.83 -20.43
N ASP A 47 20.81 -11.07 -21.13
CA ASP A 47 22.22 -11.38 -21.37
C ASP A 47 23.17 -10.63 -20.42
N ASN A 48 22.64 -9.73 -19.57
CA ASN A 48 23.42 -8.96 -18.60
C ASN A 48 22.99 -9.34 -17.17
N GLU A 49 23.79 -10.17 -16.49
CA GLU A 49 23.48 -10.66 -15.15
C GLU A 49 23.31 -9.54 -14.11
N GLU A 50 24.05 -8.43 -14.24
CA GLU A 50 23.98 -7.30 -13.31
C GLU A 50 22.62 -6.60 -13.41
N GLU A 51 22.20 -6.29 -14.63
CA GLU A 51 20.92 -5.64 -14.92
C GLU A 51 19.72 -6.56 -14.63
N ARG A 52 19.86 -7.89 -14.84
CA ARG A 52 18.86 -8.85 -14.36
C ARG A 52 18.75 -8.85 -12.84
N GLY A 53 19.87 -8.68 -12.14
CA GLY A 53 19.91 -8.54 -10.70
C GLY A 53 19.12 -7.32 -10.22
N LYS A 54 19.21 -6.19 -10.94
CA LYS A 54 18.42 -4.98 -10.66
C LYS A 54 16.93 -5.21 -10.88
N GLY A 55 16.54 -5.79 -12.02
CA GLY A 55 15.14 -6.14 -12.29
C GLY A 55 14.53 -7.07 -11.22
N LYS A 56 15.29 -8.09 -10.79
CA LYS A 56 14.88 -8.97 -9.66
C LYS A 56 14.66 -8.20 -8.38
N ARG A 57 15.56 -7.28 -8.02
CA ARG A 57 15.40 -6.45 -6.81
C ARG A 57 14.15 -5.58 -6.89
N HIS A 58 13.89 -4.93 -8.02
CA HIS A 58 12.69 -4.13 -8.21
C HIS A 58 11.40 -4.97 -8.12
N MET A 59 11.38 -6.17 -8.71
CA MET A 59 10.26 -7.10 -8.55
C MET A 59 10.03 -7.47 -7.08
N VAL A 60 11.09 -7.82 -6.34
CA VAL A 60 10.96 -8.23 -4.93
C VAL A 60 10.47 -7.08 -4.07
N TRP A 61 11.04 -5.88 -4.21
CA TRP A 61 10.60 -4.71 -3.44
C TRP A 61 9.15 -4.30 -3.75
N GLY A 62 8.76 -4.33 -5.02
CA GLY A 62 7.37 -4.11 -5.42
C GLY A 62 6.43 -5.17 -4.84
N LEU A 63 6.80 -6.44 -4.91
CA LEU A 63 5.99 -7.55 -4.39
C LEU A 63 5.85 -7.49 -2.86
N VAL A 64 6.93 -7.19 -2.13
CA VAL A 64 6.89 -7.01 -0.67
C VAL A 64 5.96 -5.85 -0.30
N GLY A 65 6.03 -4.74 -1.01
CA GLY A 65 5.12 -3.60 -0.81
C GLY A 65 3.66 -3.99 -1.01
N LEU A 66 3.35 -4.72 -2.09
CA LEU A 66 2.00 -5.22 -2.36
C LEU A 66 1.52 -6.21 -1.28
N LEU A 67 2.37 -7.14 -0.87
CA LEU A 67 2.03 -8.12 0.17
C LEU A 67 1.69 -7.46 1.51
N ILE A 68 2.45 -6.45 1.93
CA ILE A 68 2.16 -5.71 3.16
C ILE A 68 0.78 -5.04 3.07
N MET A 69 0.46 -4.40 1.94
CA MET A 69 -0.85 -3.77 1.75
C MET A 69 -2.00 -4.79 1.80
N PHE A 70 -1.83 -5.96 1.18
CA PHE A 70 -2.80 -7.05 1.28
C PHE A 70 -2.95 -7.57 2.72
N ALA A 71 -1.83 -7.78 3.41
CA ALA A 71 -1.82 -8.28 4.78
C ALA A 71 -2.52 -7.32 5.75
N VAL A 72 -2.23 -6.03 5.68
CA VAL A 72 -2.87 -5.01 6.53
C VAL A 72 -4.38 -4.99 6.31
N ASN A 73 -4.85 -4.95 5.07
CA ASN A 73 -6.28 -4.96 4.77
C ASN A 73 -6.97 -6.24 5.26
N GLY A 74 -6.31 -7.40 5.12
CA GLY A 74 -6.81 -8.67 5.63
C GLY A 74 -6.93 -8.71 7.15
N ILE A 75 -5.90 -8.21 7.86
CA ILE A 75 -5.91 -8.11 9.32
C ILE A 75 -7.00 -7.14 9.78
N LEU A 76 -7.12 -5.97 9.17
CA LEU A 76 -8.17 -4.99 9.51
C LEU A 76 -9.57 -5.58 9.31
N TRP A 77 -9.79 -6.30 8.20
CA TRP A 77 -11.06 -6.97 7.94
C TRP A 77 -11.37 -8.06 8.99
N LEU A 78 -10.39 -8.90 9.35
CA LEU A 78 -10.54 -9.91 10.39
C LEU A 78 -10.89 -9.28 11.74
N LEU A 79 -10.15 -8.25 12.15
CA LEU A 79 -10.38 -7.55 13.42
C LEU A 79 -11.75 -6.85 13.45
N ALA A 80 -12.13 -6.17 12.37
CA ALA A 80 -13.43 -5.52 12.27
C ALA A 80 -14.60 -6.51 12.39
N ASN A 81 -14.49 -7.66 11.72
CA ASN A 81 -15.50 -8.72 11.81
C ASN A 81 -15.58 -9.29 13.23
N PHE A 82 -14.43 -9.57 13.85
CA PHE A 82 -14.39 -10.08 15.23
C PHE A 82 -15.06 -9.11 16.20
N VAL A 83 -14.72 -7.82 16.15
CA VAL A 83 -15.33 -6.79 17.01
C VAL A 83 -16.84 -6.67 16.75
N SER A 84 -17.29 -6.74 15.49
CA SER A 84 -18.72 -6.67 15.16
C SER A 84 -19.52 -7.92 15.55
N SER A 85 -18.84 -9.04 15.81
CA SER A 85 -19.46 -10.31 16.20
C SER A 85 -19.68 -10.45 17.71
N ILE A 86 -19.05 -9.56 18.50
CA ILE A 86 -19.23 -9.45 19.96
C ILE A 86 -20.32 -8.42 20.23
#